data_AF-A0A446C972-F1
#
_entry.id   AF-A0A446C972-F1
#
_cell.length_a   1.000
_cell.length_b   1.000
_cell.length_c   1.000
_cell.angle_alpha   90.00
_cell.angle_beta   90.00
_cell.angle_gamma   90.00
#
_symmetry.space_group_name_H-M   'P 1'
#
loop_
_entity.id
_entity.type
_entity.pdbx_description
1 polymer ?
#
loop_
_entity_poly.entity_id
_entity_poly.type
_entity_poly.pdbx_seq_one_letter_code
_entity_poly.pdbx_strand_id
1 'polypeptide(L)' 'MCIGCHGIEGYKATFPELYHVPMIAGQNAKYIETALNEYKKGARSHPTMDAIAGSLSDQDIADLAAYYSNLK' A
#
# COMPACT_ATOMS: atom_id res chain seq x y z
N MET A 1 4.13 -8.22 5.00
CA MET A 1 3.92 -8.13 3.54
C MET A 1 4.11 -6.71 3.02
N CYS A 2 3.46 -5.67 3.57
CA CYS A 2 3.55 -4.30 3.04
C CYS A 2 4.87 -3.57 3.35
N ILE A 3 5.46 -3.81 4.54
CA ILE A 3 6.76 -3.23 4.92
C ILE A 3 7.92 -3.61 3.99
N GLY A 4 7.80 -4.73 3.27
CA GLY A 4 8.86 -5.23 2.38
C GLY A 4 9.15 -4.29 1.21
N CYS A 5 8.17 -3.47 0.82
CA CYS A 5 8.35 -2.45 -0.22
C CYS A 5 8.19 -1.03 0.35
N HIS A 6 7.22 -0.81 1.25
CA HIS A 6 6.88 0.52 1.76
C HIS A 6 7.74 1.01 2.93
N GLY A 7 8.57 0.14 3.50
CA GLY A 7 9.47 0.45 4.62
C GLY A 7 10.95 0.56 4.23
N ILE A 8 11.29 0.48 2.94
CA ILE A 8 12.68 0.58 2.47
C ILE A 8 13.16 2.02 2.63
N GLU A 9 14.35 2.20 3.21
CA GLU A 9 14.98 3.50 3.37
C GLU A 9 15.12 4.22 2.02
N GLY A 10 14.71 5.49 1.98
CA GLY A 10 14.70 6.27 0.75
C GLY A 10 13.57 5.94 -0.23
N TYR A 11 12.62 5.06 0.15
CA TYR A 11 11.38 4.80 -0.60
C TYR A 11 11.63 4.31 -2.03
N LYS A 12 12.72 3.57 -2.22
CA LYS A 12 13.13 3.00 -3.50
C LYS A 12 13.28 1.50 -3.34
N ALA A 13 12.43 0.73 -4.02
CA ALA A 13 12.62 -0.70 -4.08
C ALA A 13 13.87 -1.01 -4.91
N THR A 14 14.79 -1.75 -4.33
CA THR A 14 16.01 -2.21 -5.00
C THR A 14 15.71 -3.48 -5.79
N PHE A 15 15.90 -3.40 -7.11
CA PHE A 15 15.91 -4.50 -8.10
C PHE A 15 14.54 -4.90 -8.71
N PRO A 16 14.45 -5.15 -10.04
CA PRO A 16 15.47 -4.97 -11.08
C PRO A 16 15.65 -3.52 -11.57
N GLU A 17 14.66 -2.66 -11.36
CA GLU A 17 14.75 -1.20 -11.60
C GLU A 17 14.46 -0.45 -10.29
N LEU A 18 15.10 0.71 -10.09
CA LEU A 18 14.79 1.58 -8.95
C LEU A 18 13.45 2.28 -9.21
N TYR A 19 12.37 1.75 -8.64
CA TYR A 19 11.07 2.42 -8.64
C TYR A 19 10.73 2.97 -7.26
N HIS A 20 10.06 4.12 -7.25
CA HIS A 20 9.64 4.78 -6.03
C HIS A 20 8.42 4.07 -5.46
N VAL A 21 8.49 3.70 -4.19
CA VAL A 21 7.39 3.09 -3.45
C VAL A 21 6.96 4.08 -2.37
N PRO A 22 5.70 4.53 -2.35
CA PRO A 22 5.28 5.59 -1.44
C PRO A 22 5.39 5.14 0.03
N MET A 23 5.81 6.07 0.90
CA MET A 23 5.66 5.91 2.34
C MET A 23 4.18 5.88 2.70
N ILE A 24 3.77 4.89 3.51
CA ILE A 24 2.39 4.75 3.99
C ILE A 24 2.26 4.90 5.51
N ALA A 25 3.38 4.85 6.25
CA ALA A 25 3.40 5.13 7.68
C ALA A 25 2.96 6.59 7.93
N GLY A 26 2.04 6.80 8.86
CA GLY A 26 1.49 8.11 9.19
C GLY A 26 0.54 8.69 8.14
N GLN A 27 0.24 7.95 7.07
CA GLN A 27 -0.69 8.39 6.05
C GLN A 27 -2.13 8.31 6.58
N ASN A 28 -3.01 9.18 6.09
CA ASN A 28 -4.41 9.19 6.49
C ASN A 28 -5.09 7.83 6.24
N ALA A 29 -5.78 7.29 7.24
CA ALA A 29 -6.45 5.99 7.15
C ALA A 29 -7.43 5.92 5.97
N LYS A 30 -8.27 6.96 5.80
CA LYS A 30 -9.24 7.03 4.71
C LYS A 30 -8.56 7.01 3.34
N TYR A 31 -7.40 7.66 3.22
CA TYR A 31 -6.62 7.63 2.00
C TYR A 31 -6.12 6.20 1.69
N ILE A 32 -5.57 5.49 2.68
CA ILE A 32 -5.09 4.11 2.51
C ILE A 32 -6.25 3.18 2.11
N GLU A 33 -7.39 3.28 2.80
CA GLU A 33 -8.60 2.51 2.45
C GLU A 33 -9.02 2.75 1.01
N THR A 34 -9.10 4.04 0.62
CA THR A 34 -9.53 4.44 -0.72
C THR A 34 -8.58 3.89 -1.78
N ALA A 35 -7.27 4.08 -1.59
CA ALA A 35 -6.27 3.61 -2.54
C ALA A 35 -6.30 2.08 -2.71
N LEU A 36 -6.38 1.31 -1.62
CA LEU A 36 -6.46 -0.15 -1.70
C LEU A 36 -7.75 -0.62 -2.38
N ASN A 37 -8.88 0.03 -2.11
CA ASN A 37 -10.13 -0.24 -2.80
C ASN A 37 -10.07 0.10 -4.30
N GLU A 38 -9.43 1.20 -4.66
CA GLU A 38 -9.23 1.59 -6.05
C GLU A 38 -8.35 0.59 -6.81
N TYR A 39 -7.27 0.11 -6.19
CA TYR A 39 -6.43 -0.96 -6.74
C TYR A 39 -7.21 -2.26 -6.91
N LYS A 40 -7.97 -2.68 -5.89
CA LYS A 40 -8.83 -3.88 -5.94
C LYS A 40 -9.90 -3.80 -7.03
N LYS A 41 -10.43 -2.61 -7.32
CA LYS A 41 -11.47 -2.36 -8.34
C LYS A 41 -10.90 -1.99 -9.71
N GLY A 42 -9.58 -1.82 -9.84
CA GLY A 42 -8.92 -1.38 -11.07
C GLY A 42 -9.09 0.10 -11.43
N ALA A 43 -9.62 0.93 -10.53
CA ALA A 43 -9.74 2.38 -10.72
C ALA A 43 -8.38 3.08 -10.62
N ARG A 44 -7.47 2.50 -9.82
CA ARG A 44 -6.05 2.81 -9.76
C ARG A 44 -5.33 1.54 -10.17
N SER A 45 -4.35 1.62 -11.06
CA SER A 45 -3.64 0.43 -11.53
C SER A 45 -2.14 0.53 -11.30
N HIS A 46 -1.61 -0.52 -10.68
CA HIS A 46 -0.18 -0.79 -10.63
C HIS A 46 -0.02 -2.31 -10.44
N PRO A 47 0.62 -3.06 -11.35
CA PRO A 47 0.54 -4.53 -11.38
C PRO A 47 0.78 -5.22 -10.03
N THR A 48 1.79 -4.75 -9.29
CA THR A 48 2.09 -5.26 -7.95
C THR A 48 0.98 -4.96 -6.94
N MET A 49 0.47 -3.72 -6.91
CA MET A 49 -0.57 -3.33 -5.95
C MET A 49 -1.95 -3.89 -6.33
N ASP A 50 -2.22 -4.10 -7.61
CA ASP A 50 -3.44 -4.76 -8.10
C ASP A 50 -3.49 -6.21 -7.58
N ALA A 51 -2.37 -6.94 -7.70
CA ALA A 51 -2.24 -8.30 -7.18
C ALA A 51 -2.34 -8.36 -5.65
N ILE A 52 -1.69 -7.42 -4.95
CA ILE A 52 -1.76 -7.33 -3.49
C ILE A 52 -3.19 -7.00 -3.05
N ALA A 53 -3.80 -5.92 -3.55
CA ALA A 53 -5.12 -5.48 -3.15
C ALA A 53 -6.24 -6.46 -3.52
N GLY A 54 -6.08 -7.20 -4.64
CA GLY A 54 -7.00 -8.26 -5.04
C GLY A 54 -7.03 -9.45 -4.06
N SER A 55 -5.97 -9.65 -3.27
CA SER A 55 -5.91 -10.70 -2.25
C SER A 55 -6.50 -10.29 -0.89
N LEU A 56 -6.83 -9.01 -0.69
CA LEU A 56 -7.30 -8.48 0.59
C LEU A 56 -8.81 -8.52 0.71
N SER A 57 -9.31 -8.94 1.88
CA SER A 57 -10.69 -8.72 2.27
C SER A 57 -10.94 -7.24 2.61
N ASP A 58 -12.21 -6.85 2.70
CA ASP A 58 -12.55 -5.47 3.07
C ASP A 58 -12.15 -5.17 4.53
N GLN A 59 -12.16 -6.19 5.40
CA GLN A 59 -11.65 -6.09 6.76
C GLN A 59 -10.13 -5.90 6.79
N ASP A 60 -9.38 -6.65 5.97
CA ASP A 60 -7.92 -6.46 5.88
C ASP A 60 -7.57 -5.04 5.45
N ILE A 61 -8.31 -4.47 4.50
CA ILE A 61 -8.11 -3.09 4.05
C ILE A 61 -8.33 -2.09 5.20
N ALA A 62 -9.40 -2.25 5.98
CA ALA A 62 -9.70 -1.40 7.12
C ALA A 62 -8.62 -1.52 8.21
N ASP A 63 -8.20 -2.74 8.53
CA ASP A 63 -7.19 -3.01 9.55
C ASP A 63 -5.82 -2.45 9.16
N LEU A 64 -5.42 -2.61 7.89
CA LEU A 64 -4.18 -2.04 7.37
C LEU A 64 -4.21 -0.51 7.40
N ALA A 65 -5.32 0.11 7.00
CA ALA A 65 -5.47 1.55 7.05
C ALA A 65 -5.38 2.10 8.48
N ALA A 66 -6.07 1.46 9.43
CA ALA A 66 -5.99 1.81 10.84
C ALA A 66 -4.57 1.63 11.40
N TYR A 67 -3.89 0.54 11.04
CA TYR A 67 -2.53 0.27 11.49
C TYR A 67 -1.53 1.31 10.96
N TYR A 68 -1.43 1.49 9.64
CA TYR A 68 -0.42 2.35 9.04
C TYR A 68 -0.63 3.84 9.33
N SER A 69 -1.88 4.28 9.54
CA SER A 69 -2.17 5.66 9.95
C SER A 69 -1.69 6.01 11.35
N ASN A 70 -1.52 5.02 12.22
CA ASN A 70 -1.02 5.21 13.59
C ASN A 70 0.50 5.03 13.71
N LEU A 71 1.17 4.58 12.65
CA LEU A 71 2.63 4.52 12.62
C LEU A 71 3.22 5.93 12.47
N LYS A 72 4.34 6.18 13.16
CA LYS A 72 5.10 7.43 13.07
C LYS A 72 6.36 7.26 12.25
#